data_AF-A0A8S4QIK2-F1
#
_entry.id   AF-A0A8S4QIK2-F1
#
_cell.length_a   1.000
_cell.length_b   1.000
_cell.length_c   1.000
_cell.angle_alpha   90.00
_cell.angle_beta   90.00
_cell.angle_gamma   90.00
#
_symmetry.space_group_name_H-M   'P 1'
#
loop_
_entity.id
_entity.type
_entity.pdbx_description
1 polymer ?
#
loop_
_entity_poly.entity_id
_entity_poly.type
_entity_poly.pdbx_seq_one_letter_code
_entity_poly.pdbx_strand_id
1 'polypeptide(L)' 'MSKAERLFLREQSRRMFYHAFDAYMDNAYPADELMPLTCKGRWRGVTPNRGDLDDVLG' A
#
# COMPACT_ATOMS: atom_id res chain seq x y z
N MET A 1 -12.40 9.33 -23.30
CA MET A 1 -11.35 9.97 -22.48
C MET A 1 -10.49 10.89 -23.32
N SER A 2 -10.38 12.14 -22.91
CA SER A 2 -9.50 13.12 -23.57
C SER A 2 -8.02 12.89 -23.22
N LYS A 3 -7.10 13.49 -24.00
CA LYS A 3 -5.65 13.46 -23.68
C LYS A 3 -5.36 14.12 -22.33
N ALA A 4 -6.02 15.25 -22.05
CA ALA A 4 -5.86 15.99 -20.79
C ALA A 4 -6.34 15.16 -19.60
N GLU A 5 -7.49 14.50 -19.73
CA GLU A 5 -8.04 13.62 -18.71
C GLU A 5 -7.12 12.41 -18.43
N ARG A 6 -6.57 11.77 -19.46
CA ARG A 6 -5.56 10.70 -19.31
C ARG A 6 -4.34 11.17 -18.53
N LEU A 7 -3.83 12.36 -18.85
CA LEU A 7 -2.66 12.92 -18.19
C LEU A 7 -2.94 13.26 -16.72
N PHE A 8 -4.11 13.83 -16.46
CA PHE A 8 -4.57 14.12 -15.10
C PHE A 8 -4.68 12.84 -14.26
N LEU A 9 -5.36 11.81 -14.77
CA LEU A 9 -5.52 10.53 -14.06
C LEU A 9 -4.17 9.85 -13.81
N ARG A 10 -3.26 9.87 -14.79
CA ARG A 10 -1.89 9.37 -14.61
C ARG A 10 -1.17 10.06 -13.45
N GLU A 11 -1.31 11.38 -13.36
CA GLU A 11 -0.67 12.16 -12.31
C GLU A 11 -1.33 11.90 -10.94
N GLN A 12 -2.65 11.73 -10.89
CA GLN A 12 -3.34 11.31 -9.67
C GLN A 12 -2.87 9.93 -9.19
N SER A 13 -2.78 8.93 -10.08
CA SER A 13 -2.24 7.61 -9.74
C SER A 13 -0.81 7.68 -9.19
N ARG A 14 0.05 8.50 -9.82
CA ARG A 14 1.42 8.72 -9.35
C ARG A 14 1.45 9.28 -7.93
N ARG A 15 0.62 10.28 -7.62
CA ARG A 15 0.52 10.87 -6.28
C ARG A 15 0.02 9.86 -5.25
N MET A 16 -0.95 9.04 -5.60
CA MET A 16 -1.47 7.98 -4.70
C MET A 16 -0.40 6.92 -4.40
N PHE A 17 0.44 6.58 -5.39
CA PHE A 17 1.55 5.65 -5.18
C PHE A 17 2.53 6.19 -4.13
N TYR A 18 3.00 7.43 -4.29
CA TYR A 18 3.93 8.02 -3.32
C TYR A 18 3.29 8.20 -1.95
N HIS A 19 2.01 8.57 -1.87
CA HIS A 19 1.29 8.62 -0.59
C HIS A 19 1.34 7.28 0.17
N ALA A 20 1.09 6.16 -0.51
CA ALA A 20 1.14 4.83 0.10
C ALA A 20 2.58 4.39 0.42
N PHE A 21 3.54 4.68 -0.47
CA PHE A 21 4.95 4.34 -0.30
C PHE A 21 5.56 5.08 0.90
N ASP A 22 5.39 6.40 0.97
CA ASP A 22 5.92 7.23 2.06
C ASP A 22 5.30 6.78 3.40
N ALA A 23 3.99 6.53 3.43
CA ALA A 23 3.32 6.02 4.62
C ALA A 23 3.88 4.66 5.08
N TYR A 24 4.23 3.76 4.15
CA TYR A 24 4.89 2.50 4.49
C TYR A 24 6.28 2.74 5.06
N MET A 25 7.08 3.59 4.42
CA MET A 25 8.43 3.91 4.88
C MET A 25 8.44 4.51 6.28
N ASP A 26 7.49 5.38 6.59
CA ASP A 26 7.42 6.07 7.87
C ASP A 26 6.85 5.19 9.01
N ASN A 27 5.90 4.30 8.71
CA ASN A 27 5.10 3.63 9.74
C ASN A 27 5.27 2.10 9.80
N ALA A 28 5.77 1.48 8.73
CA ALA A 28 5.78 0.03 8.61
C ALA A 28 7.16 -0.55 8.25
N TYR A 29 8.08 0.19 7.65
CA TYR A 29 9.42 -0.33 7.36
C TYR A 29 10.13 -0.79 8.67
N PRO A 30 10.70 -2.01 8.76
CA PRO A 30 10.93 -2.99 7.69
C PRO A 30 9.95 -4.20 7.68
N ALA A 31 8.73 -4.02 8.18
CA ALA A 31 7.69 -5.05 8.14
C ALA A 31 7.24 -5.39 6.71
N ASP A 32 6.54 -6.51 6.56
CA ASP A 32 6.10 -7.00 5.24
C ASP A 32 5.04 -6.10 4.61
N GLU A 33 4.10 -5.59 5.41
CA GLU A 33 3.01 -4.73 4.92
C GLU A 33 2.70 -3.57 5.87
N LEU A 34 2.15 -2.48 5.34
CA LEU A 34 1.50 -1.43 6.13
C LEU A 34 0.03 -1.78 6.38
N MET A 35 -0.42 -1.67 7.64
CA MET A 35 -1.84 -1.62 7.98
C MET A 35 -2.31 -0.15 8.04
N PRO A 36 -2.99 0.38 7.00
CA PRO A 36 -3.18 1.82 6.84
C PRO A 36 -4.13 2.43 7.88
N LEU A 37 -5.08 1.66 8.43
CA LEU A 37 -6.01 2.18 9.44
C LEU A 37 -5.38 2.34 10.83
N THR A 38 -4.37 1.52 11.13
CA THR A 38 -3.71 1.51 12.43
C THR A 38 -2.30 2.09 12.38
N CYS A 39 -1.81 2.44 11.19
CA CYS A 39 -0.44 2.91 10.92
C CYS A 39 0.63 2.03 11.56
N LYS A 40 0.49 0.71 11.42
CA LYS A 40 1.44 -0.28 11.97
C LYS A 40 1.93 -1.23 10.89
N GLY A 41 3.16 -1.69 11.03
CA GLY A 41 3.70 -2.80 10.25
C GLY A 41 3.01 -4.12 10.58
N ARG A 42 2.70 -4.92 9.55
CA ARG A 42 2.24 -6.30 9.64
C ARG A 42 3.38 -7.23 9.25
N TRP A 43 3.57 -8.25 10.08
CA TRP A 43 4.60 -9.27 9.92
C TRP A 43 3.96 -10.62 9.65
N ARG A 44 4.34 -11.29 8.57
CA ARG A 44 3.89 -12.63 8.19
C ARG A 44 4.31 -13.64 9.27
N GLY A 45 3.41 -14.57 9.61
CA GLY A 45 3.64 -15.58 10.65
C GLY A 45 3.58 -15.08 12.10
N VAL A 46 3.58 -13.76 12.33
CA VAL A 46 3.43 -13.16 13.67
C VAL A 46 2.05 -12.53 13.84
N THR A 47 1.61 -11.77 12.84
CA THR A 47 0.30 -11.11 12.87
C THR A 47 -0.79 -12.12 12.50
N PRO A 48 -1.96 -12.12 13.14
CA PRO A 48 -3.04 -13.06 12.83
C PRO A 48 -3.34 -13.11 11.32
N ASN A 49 -3.45 -14.33 10.79
CA ASN A 49 -3.68 -14.59 9.36
C ASN A 49 -5.09 -14.13 8.93
N ARG A 50 -5.22 -13.57 7.73
CA ARG A 50 -6.46 -13.04 7.13
C ARG A 50 -7.12 -14.01 6.12
N GLY A 51 -6.77 -15.28 6.17
CA GLY A 51 -7.14 -16.30 5.18
C GLY A 51 -6.39 -16.13 3.86
N ASP A 52 -7.04 -16.53 2.78
CA ASP A 52 -6.52 -16.55 1.40
C ASP A 52 -5.87 -15.23 0.95
N LEU A 53 -6.23 -14.11 1.58
CA LEU A 53 -5.64 -12.78 1.36
C LEU A 53 -4.13 -12.74 1.59
N ASP A 54 -3.64 -13.42 2.63
CA ASP A 54 -2.20 -13.45 2.90
C ASP A 54 -1.45 -14.44 2.00
N ASP A 55 -2.15 -15.43 1.44
CA ASP A 55 -1.57 -16.48 0.59
C ASP A 55 -1.29 -15.99 -0.83
N VAL A 56 -2.12 -15.07 -1.36
CA VAL A 56 -1.94 -14.51 -2.71
C VAL A 56 -0.74 -13.55 -2.79
N LEU A 57 -0.38 -12.92 -1.66
CA LEU A 57 0.71 -11.94 -1.59
C LEU A 57 2.10 -12.59 -1.36
N GLY A 58 2.17 -13.93 -1.29
CA GLY A 58 3.41 -14.71 -1.13
C GLY A 58 3.84 -14.89 0.31
#